data_AF-G9YTX0-F1
#
_entry.id   AF-G9YTX0-F1
#
_cell.length_a   1.000
_cell.length_b   1.000
_cell.length_c   1.000
_cell.angle_alpha   90.00
_cell.angle_beta   90.00
_cell.angle_gamma   90.00
#
_symmetry.space_group_name_H-M   'P 1'
#
loop_
_entity.id
_entity.type
_entity.pdbx_description
1 polymer ?
#
loop_
_entity_poly.entity_id
_entity_poly.type
_entity_poly.pdbx_seq_one_letter_code
_entity_poly.pdbx_strand_id
1 'polypeptide(L)'
;MAKCSLEHGGIQFCWECREYPCPRYDGIDDWDSFVPHRSRQQDIAKVRELGLEAYLAQLGEKRAILDSLLARFNDGRRKTLFNTAVYLLPLEDLQSVMADLNSRTELAGQSVKERALAAVELVQQAADRRGVSLKLNKKPKKG
;
A
#
# COMPACT_ATOMS: atom_id res chain seq x y z
N MET A 1 -19.64 -5.48 -16.77
CA MET A 1 -18.64 -6.18 -17.60
C MET A 1 -17.64 -5.17 -18.14
N ALA A 2 -16.35 -5.51 -18.12
CA ALA A 2 -15.28 -4.64 -18.63
C ALA A 2 -15.21 -4.74 -20.17
N LYS A 3 -16.04 -3.95 -20.87
CA LYS A 3 -16.19 -3.99 -22.35
C LYS A 3 -14.86 -3.86 -23.11
N CYS A 4 -13.95 -3.03 -22.61
CA CYS A 4 -12.63 -2.80 -23.23
C CYS A 4 -11.79 -4.09 -23.36
N SER A 5 -11.72 -4.94 -22.32
CA SER A 5 -10.94 -6.18 -22.41
C SER A 5 -11.46 -7.11 -23.51
N LEU A 6 -12.79 -7.25 -23.64
CA LEU A 6 -13.42 -8.08 -24.66
C LEU A 6 -13.14 -7.57 -26.08
N GLU A 7 -13.19 -6.26 -26.29
CA GLU A 7 -12.87 -5.62 -27.58
C GLU A 7 -11.40 -5.80 -27.97
N HIS A 8 -10.51 -5.93 -26.99
CA HIS A 8 -9.07 -6.13 -27.19
C HIS A 8 -8.64 -7.61 -27.04
N GLY A 9 -9.54 -8.56 -27.32
CA GLY A 9 -9.20 -9.98 -27.38
C GLY A 9 -9.26 -10.74 -26.06
N GLY A 10 -9.93 -10.19 -25.04
CA GLY A 10 -10.13 -10.85 -23.75
C GLY A 10 -8.92 -10.80 -22.83
N ILE A 11 -8.02 -9.84 -23.02
CA ILE A 11 -6.83 -9.63 -22.16
C ILE A 11 -7.23 -9.43 -20.70
N GLN A 12 -6.44 -9.98 -19.77
CA GLN A 12 -6.77 -9.95 -18.35
C GLN A 12 -6.35 -8.63 -17.70
N PHE A 13 -5.26 -8.04 -18.18
CA PHE A 13 -4.70 -6.82 -17.64
C PHE A 13 -4.51 -5.75 -18.70
N CYS A 14 -4.75 -4.48 -18.34
CA CYS A 14 -4.57 -3.37 -19.27
C CYS A 14 -3.15 -3.31 -19.84
N TRP A 15 -2.12 -3.69 -19.07
CA TRP A 15 -0.72 -3.68 -19.51
C TRP A 15 -0.37 -4.74 -20.57
N GLU A 16 -1.31 -5.63 -20.88
CA GLU A 16 -1.20 -6.61 -21.98
C GLU A 16 -1.75 -6.06 -23.29
N CYS A 17 -2.48 -4.93 -23.24
CA CYS A 17 -2.96 -4.26 -24.44
C CYS A 17 -1.79 -3.61 -25.18
N ARG A 18 -1.73 -3.79 -26.50
CA ARG A 18 -0.75 -3.11 -27.38
C ARG A 18 -0.83 -1.58 -27.34
N GLU A 19 -1.98 -1.04 -26.94
CA GLU A 19 -2.22 0.40 -26.84
C GLU A 19 -1.90 0.93 -25.43
N TYR A 20 -1.42 0.08 -24.51
CA TYR A 20 -1.09 0.49 -23.16
C TYR A 20 0.28 1.15 -23.07
N PRO A 21 0.43 2.27 -22.34
CA PRO A 21 -0.63 3.08 -21.75
C PRO A 21 -1.41 3.87 -22.83
N CYS A 22 -2.75 3.80 -22.79
CA CYS A 22 -3.62 4.48 -23.76
C CYS A 22 -4.09 5.84 -23.21
N PRO A 23 -4.76 6.71 -24.00
CA PRO A 23 -5.18 8.05 -23.54
C PRO A 23 -6.05 8.09 -22.28
N ARG A 24 -6.66 6.95 -21.89
CA ARG A 24 -7.40 6.83 -20.62
C ARG A 24 -6.48 6.87 -19.38
N TYR A 25 -5.18 6.65 -19.57
CA TYR A 25 -4.15 6.74 -18.54
C TYR A 25 -3.48 8.12 -18.49
N ASP A 26 -3.88 9.07 -19.34
CA ASP A 26 -3.33 10.42 -19.30
C ASP A 26 -3.70 11.10 -17.97
N GLY A 27 -2.68 11.50 -17.20
CA GLY A 27 -2.83 12.19 -15.91
C GLY A 27 -3.43 11.34 -14.78
N ILE A 28 -3.60 10.03 -14.97
CA ILE A 28 -4.19 9.15 -13.95
C ILE A 28 -3.27 8.96 -12.73
N ASP A 29 -1.95 9.08 -12.93
CA ASP A 29 -0.93 8.96 -11.88
C ASP A 29 -0.56 10.31 -11.23
N ASP A 30 -1.14 11.43 -11.71
CA ASP A 30 -0.83 12.77 -11.21
C ASP A 30 -1.27 12.97 -9.76
N TRP A 31 -2.36 12.30 -9.37
CA TRP A 31 -2.97 12.43 -8.06
C TRP A 31 -3.44 11.08 -7.53
N ASP A 32 -3.13 10.84 -6.27
CA ASP A 32 -3.61 9.69 -5.52
C ASP A 32 -5.11 9.84 -5.23
N SER A 33 -5.81 8.71 -5.29
CA SER A 33 -7.20 8.60 -4.86
C SER A 33 -7.25 8.21 -3.37
N PHE A 34 -8.02 7.18 -3.04
CA PHE A 34 -7.95 6.52 -1.73
C PHE A 34 -6.76 5.56 -1.63
N VAL A 35 -6.12 5.22 -2.76
CA VAL A 35 -4.87 4.47 -2.85
C VAL A 35 -3.81 5.26 -3.63
N PRO A 36 -2.51 5.07 -3.33
CA PRO A 36 -1.44 5.72 -4.06
C PRO A 36 -1.32 5.19 -5.51
N HIS A 37 -1.71 6.01 -6.49
CA HIS A 37 -1.68 5.63 -7.91
C HIS A 37 -0.26 5.43 -8.43
N ARG A 38 0.69 6.18 -7.88
CA ARG A 38 2.14 6.06 -8.16
C ARG A 38 2.69 4.64 -8.02
N SER A 39 2.04 3.77 -7.24
CA SER A 39 2.49 2.40 -7.02
C SER A 39 2.09 1.45 -8.14
N ARG A 40 1.12 1.82 -9.00
CA ARG A 40 0.62 0.95 -10.07
C ARG A 40 1.75 0.45 -10.99
N GLN A 41 2.64 1.33 -11.43
CA GLN A 41 3.76 0.92 -12.30
C GLN A 41 4.71 -0.03 -11.59
N GLN A 42 4.93 0.17 -10.28
CA GLN A 42 5.73 -0.73 -9.45
C GLN A 42 5.04 -2.09 -9.26
N ASP A 43 3.72 -2.10 -9.09
CA ASP A 43 2.93 -3.32 -8.95
C ASP A 43 2.97 -4.14 -10.25
N ILE A 44 2.85 -3.48 -11.41
CA ILE A 44 3.00 -4.12 -12.72
C ILE A 44 4.40 -4.71 -12.88
N ALA A 45 5.43 -3.95 -12.50
CA ALA A 45 6.81 -4.42 -12.54
C ALA A 45 7.01 -5.66 -11.63
N LYS A 46 6.47 -5.65 -10.41
CA LYS A 46 6.52 -6.79 -9.48
C LYS A 46 5.81 -8.02 -10.03
N VAL A 47 4.63 -7.86 -10.63
CA VAL A 47 3.92 -8.98 -11.27
C VAL A 47 4.74 -9.57 -12.41
N ARG A 48 5.43 -8.72 -13.21
CA ARG A 48 6.30 -9.18 -14.30
C ARG A 48 7.57 -9.88 -13.78
N GLU A 49 8.11 -9.42 -12.66
CA GLU A 49 9.32 -9.99 -12.04
C GLU A 49 9.05 -11.31 -11.30
N LEU A 50 8.00 -11.35 -10.48
CA LEU A 50 7.71 -12.44 -9.54
C LEU A 50 6.67 -13.43 -10.07
N GLY A 51 5.87 -13.02 -11.06
CA GLY A 51 4.64 -13.70 -11.45
C GLY A 51 3.43 -13.30 -10.60
N LEU A 52 2.24 -13.48 -11.17
CA LEU A 52 0.96 -13.06 -10.57
C LEU A 52 0.70 -13.74 -9.21
N GLU A 53 0.85 -15.06 -9.14
CA GLU A 53 0.55 -15.83 -7.93
C GLU A 53 1.45 -15.43 -6.74
N ALA A 54 2.75 -15.27 -6.98
CA ALA A 54 3.68 -14.83 -5.96
C ALA A 54 3.36 -13.40 -5.48
N TYR A 55 3.00 -12.51 -6.40
CA TYR A 55 2.57 -11.16 -6.05
C TYR A 55 1.26 -11.15 -5.24
N LEU A 56 0.28 -11.98 -5.60
CA LEU A 56 -0.96 -12.14 -4.85
C LEU A 56 -0.72 -12.69 -3.43
N ALA A 57 0.21 -13.63 -3.27
CA ALA A 57 0.63 -14.10 -1.96
C ALA A 57 1.23 -12.97 -1.10
N GLN A 58 2.11 -12.14 -1.67
CA GLN A 58 2.66 -10.96 -0.98
C GLN A 58 1.55 -9.97 -0.58
N LEU A 59 0.55 -9.73 -1.43
CA LEU A 59 -0.60 -8.89 -1.09
C LEU A 59 -1.44 -9.49 0.06
N GLY A 60 -1.56 -10.81 0.12
CA GLY A 60 -2.18 -11.53 1.23
C GLY A 60 -1.46 -11.29 2.56
N GLU A 61 -0.14 -11.40 2.57
CA GLU A 61 0.66 -11.11 3.78
C GLU A 61 0.57 -9.65 4.21
N LYS A 62 0.68 -8.72 3.25
CA LYS A 62 0.48 -7.29 3.50
C LYS A 62 -0.89 -7.00 4.13
N ARG A 63 -1.94 -7.66 3.65
CA ARG A 63 -3.28 -7.56 4.23
C ARG A 63 -3.33 -8.05 5.67
N ALA A 64 -2.72 -9.21 5.96
CA ALA A 64 -2.66 -9.73 7.33
C ALA A 64 -1.93 -8.77 8.28
N ILE A 65 -0.85 -8.14 7.82
CA ILE A 65 -0.14 -7.10 8.58
C ILE A 65 -1.04 -5.90 8.84
N LEU A 66 -1.76 -5.41 7.82
CA LEU A 66 -2.72 -4.32 7.97
C LEU A 66 -3.79 -4.64 9.01
N ASP A 67 -4.38 -5.84 8.94
CA ASP A 67 -5.40 -6.28 9.89
C ASP A 67 -4.85 -6.31 11.33
N SER A 68 -3.60 -6.75 11.51
CA SER A 68 -2.92 -6.71 12.81
C SER A 68 -2.70 -5.28 13.32
N LEU A 69 -2.22 -4.39 12.45
CA LEU A 69 -2.03 -2.97 12.76
C LEU A 69 -3.33 -2.31 13.20
N LEU A 70 -4.42 -2.57 12.46
CA LEU A 70 -5.73 -2.01 12.75
C LEU A 70 -6.37 -2.58 14.01
N ALA A 71 -6.17 -3.86 14.31
CA ALA A 71 -6.74 -4.48 15.51
C ALA A 71 -6.03 -4.06 16.80
N ARG A 72 -4.70 -3.90 16.75
CA ARG A 72 -3.88 -3.73 17.97
C ARG A 72 -3.42 -2.30 18.22
N PHE A 73 -3.29 -1.49 17.17
CA PHE A 73 -2.60 -0.19 17.23
C PHE A 73 -3.43 0.97 16.67
N ASN A 74 -4.71 0.75 16.34
CA ASN A 74 -5.59 1.81 15.86
C ASN A 74 -6.32 2.51 17.01
N ASP A 75 -6.01 3.80 17.23
CA ASP A 75 -6.68 4.69 18.17
C ASP A 75 -7.91 5.41 17.57
N GLY A 76 -8.34 5.00 16.37
CA GLY A 76 -9.42 5.63 15.60
C GLY A 76 -8.97 6.75 14.67
N ARG A 77 -7.68 7.15 14.68
CA ARG A 77 -7.16 8.28 13.88
C ARG A 77 -6.06 7.90 12.90
N ARG A 78 -5.53 6.67 12.96
CA ARG A 78 -4.34 6.24 12.17
C ARG A 78 -4.62 5.31 11.01
N LYS A 79 -5.88 4.94 10.75
CA LYS A 79 -6.27 4.03 9.65
C LYS A 79 -5.66 4.42 8.29
N THR A 80 -5.74 5.70 7.91
CA THR A 80 -5.19 6.17 6.63
C THR A 80 -3.68 6.01 6.55
N LEU A 81 -2.96 6.27 7.66
CA LEU A 81 -1.51 6.10 7.73
C LEU A 81 -1.15 4.63 7.51
N PHE A 82 -1.76 3.70 8.27
CA PHE A 82 -1.46 2.27 8.17
C PHE A 82 -1.80 1.71 6.79
N ASN A 83 -2.94 2.11 6.21
CA ASN A 83 -3.28 1.75 4.83
C ASN A 83 -2.21 2.22 3.83
N THR A 84 -1.79 3.49 3.95
CA THR A 84 -0.82 4.09 3.03
C THR A 84 0.55 3.41 3.18
N ALA A 85 0.97 3.11 4.40
CA ALA A 85 2.20 2.40 4.69
C ALA A 85 2.22 0.98 4.12
N VAL A 86 1.19 0.18 4.37
CA VAL A 86 1.12 -1.19 3.85
C VAL A 86 1.11 -1.23 2.33
N TYR A 87 0.47 -0.24 1.70
CA TYR A 87 0.45 -0.13 0.25
C TYR A 87 1.85 0.18 -0.31
N LEU A 88 2.53 1.18 0.23
CA LEU A 88 3.76 1.72 -0.33
C LEU A 88 5.04 0.98 0.09
N LEU A 89 5.08 0.47 1.33
CA LEU A 89 6.29 -0.14 1.86
C LEU A 89 6.45 -1.57 1.34
N PRO A 90 7.67 -2.01 1.05
CA PRO A 90 7.97 -3.42 0.75
C PRO A 90 7.53 -4.36 1.88
N LEU A 91 7.27 -5.63 1.54
CA LEU A 91 6.77 -6.61 2.51
C LEU A 91 7.79 -6.85 3.63
N GLU A 92 9.07 -6.90 3.30
CA GLU A 92 10.16 -7.13 4.26
C GLU A 92 10.26 -6.02 5.31
N ASP A 93 9.99 -4.77 4.93
CA ASP A 93 10.00 -3.64 5.87
C ASP A 93 8.80 -3.72 6.82
N LEU A 94 7.64 -4.11 6.30
CA LEU A 94 6.42 -4.29 7.09
C LEU A 94 6.56 -5.46 8.08
N GLN A 95 7.17 -6.56 7.64
CA GLN A 95 7.49 -7.70 8.50
C GLN A 95 8.47 -7.28 9.61
N SER A 96 9.48 -6.47 9.29
CA SER A 96 10.44 -5.93 10.28
C SER A 96 9.74 -5.04 11.31
N VAL A 97 8.86 -4.13 10.86
CA VAL A 97 8.04 -3.30 11.77
C VAL A 97 7.20 -4.17 12.71
N MET A 98 6.57 -5.22 12.19
CA MET A 98 5.77 -6.13 13.01
C MET A 98 6.62 -6.92 14.00
N ALA A 99 7.82 -7.35 13.61
CA ALA A 99 8.76 -8.01 14.51
C ALA A 99 9.17 -7.09 15.66
N ASP A 100 9.53 -5.83 15.36
CA ASP A 100 9.88 -4.83 16.37
C ASP A 100 8.72 -4.57 17.32
N LEU A 101 7.50 -4.39 16.80
CA LEU A 101 6.29 -4.21 17.61
C LEU A 101 5.98 -5.41 18.51
N ASN A 102 6.23 -6.63 18.03
CA ASN A 102 6.00 -7.84 18.80
C ASN A 102 7.08 -8.09 19.87
N SER A 103 8.30 -7.59 19.66
CA SER A 103 9.39 -7.69 20.64
C SER A 103 9.18 -6.79 21.87
N ARG A 104 8.40 -5.71 21.72
CA ARG A 104 8.09 -4.73 22.76
C ARG A 104 6.97 -5.22 23.68
N THR A 105 7.30 -6.12 24.60
CA THR A 105 6.36 -6.73 25.55
C THR A 105 5.69 -5.70 26.48
N GLU A 106 6.35 -4.57 26.72
CA GLU A 106 5.84 -3.45 27.53
C GLU A 106 4.58 -2.80 26.92
N LEU A 107 4.39 -2.92 25.60
CA LEU A 107 3.20 -2.39 24.92
C LEU A 107 1.90 -3.07 25.38
N ALA A 108 1.96 -4.31 25.90
CA ALA A 108 0.77 -5.06 26.31
C ALA A 108 -0.04 -4.37 27.43
N GLY A 109 0.65 -3.66 28.33
CA GLY A 109 0.02 -2.92 29.43
C GLY A 109 -0.33 -1.46 29.10
N GLN A 110 0.07 -0.97 27.93
CA GLN A 110 -0.09 0.43 27.55
C GLN A 110 -1.49 0.73 26.99
N SER A 111 -1.87 2.01 27.05
CA SER A 111 -3.07 2.49 26.40
C SER A 111 -3.01 2.29 24.89
N VAL A 112 -4.17 2.21 24.23
CA VAL A 112 -4.25 2.13 22.76
C VAL A 112 -3.53 3.30 22.08
N LYS A 113 -3.50 4.47 22.72
CA LYS A 113 -2.85 5.67 22.20
C LYS A 113 -1.33 5.53 22.18
N GLU A 114 -0.73 5.02 23.26
CA GLU A 114 0.72 4.81 23.34
C GLU A 114 1.19 3.72 22.38
N ARG A 115 0.44 2.61 22.32
CA ARG A 115 0.65 1.57 21.31
C ARG A 115 0.58 2.12 19.89
N ALA A 116 -0.43 2.94 19.59
CA ALA A 116 -0.56 3.58 18.30
C ALA A 116 0.65 4.48 17.96
N LEU A 117 1.15 5.25 18.92
CA LEU A 117 2.32 6.10 18.73
C LEU A 117 3.58 5.28 18.40
N ALA A 118 3.82 4.17 19.10
CA ALA A 118 4.94 3.27 18.81
C ALA A 118 4.86 2.68 17.39
N ALA A 119 3.66 2.24 16.97
CA ALA A 119 3.44 1.74 15.61
C ALA A 119 3.62 2.82 14.54
N VAL A 120 3.13 4.03 14.79
CA VAL A 120 3.32 5.19 13.90
C VAL A 120 4.80 5.51 13.73
N GLU A 121 5.56 5.51 14.83
CA GLU A 121 6.99 5.79 14.80
C GLU A 121 7.75 4.78 13.94
N LEU A 122 7.56 3.47 14.18
CA LEU A 122 8.26 2.42 13.43
C LEU A 122 7.89 2.41 11.94
N VAL A 123 6.61 2.61 11.63
CA VAL A 123 6.14 2.72 10.24
C VAL A 123 6.75 3.95 9.56
N GLN A 124 6.83 5.09 10.26
CA GLN A 124 7.43 6.30 9.70
C GLN A 124 8.93 6.11 9.47
N GLN A 125 9.65 5.51 10.41
CA GLN A 125 11.07 5.20 10.25
C GLN A 125 11.33 4.29 9.05
N ALA A 126 10.49 3.26 8.83
CA ALA A 126 10.59 2.40 7.65
C ALA A 126 10.37 3.18 6.35
N ALA A 127 9.40 4.09 6.33
CA ALA A 127 9.14 4.95 5.18
C ALA A 127 10.29 5.93 4.92
N ASP A 128 10.85 6.54 5.96
CA ASP A 128 11.97 7.47 5.85
C ASP A 128 13.22 6.77 5.29
N ARG A 129 13.52 5.54 5.76
CA ARG A 129 14.62 4.73 5.21
C ARG A 129 14.47 4.44 3.71
N ARG A 130 13.23 4.31 3.22
CA ARG A 130 12.92 4.09 1.81
C ARG A 130 12.71 5.38 1.02
N GLY A 131 12.79 6.56 1.65
CA GLY A 131 12.48 7.85 1.02
C GLY A 131 11.01 7.97 0.58
N VAL A 132 10.10 7.25 1.24
CA VAL A 132 8.68 7.17 0.89
C VAL A 132 7.86 8.12 1.77
N SER A 133 7.08 9.01 1.14
CA SER A 133 6.11 9.82 1.87
C SER A 133 4.82 9.05 2.13
N LEU A 134 4.43 8.89 3.41
CA LEU A 134 3.17 8.27 3.82
C LEU A 134 1.95 9.20 3.70
N LYS A 135 2.08 10.32 2.99
CA LYS A 135 0.98 11.22 2.65
C LYS A 135 0.51 10.94 1.21
N LEU A 136 -0.79 10.85 1.03
CA LEU A 136 -1.41 10.79 -0.30
C LEU A 136 -1.20 12.10 -1.04
N ASN A 137 -0.77 12.03 -2.29
CA ASN A 137 -0.65 13.17 -3.19
C ASN A 137 -2.03 13.55 -3.72
N LYS A 138 -2.74 14.45 -3.05
CA LYS A 138 -4.12 14.80 -3.42
C LYS A 138 -4.16 16.00 -4.36
N LYS A 139 -5.06 15.94 -5.35
CA LYS A 139 -5.38 17.08 -6.21
C LYS A 139 -5.78 18.29 -5.36
N PRO A 140 -5.21 19.49 -5.62
CA PRO A 140 -5.65 20.70 -4.96
C PRO A 140 -7.15 20.87 -5.17
N LYS A 141 -7.90 21.17 -4.10
CA LYS A 141 -9.30 21.58 -4.26
C LYS A 141 -9.29 22.87 -5.07
N LYS A 142 -10.05 22.91 -6.17
CA LYS A 142 -10.37 24.20 -6.81
C LYS A 142 -11.13 25.01 -5.76
N GLY A 143 -10.59 26.19 -5.44
CA GLY A 143 -11.23 27.16 -4.54
C GLY A 143 -12.54 27.69 -5.11
#